data_AF-A0A497MQ80-F1
#
_entry.id   AF-A0A497MQ80-F1
#
_cell.length_a   1.000
_cell.length_b   1.000
_cell.length_c   1.000
_cell.angle_alpha   90.00
_cell.angle_beta   90.00
_cell.angle_gamma   90.00
#
_symmetry.space_group_name_H-M   'P 1'
#
loop_
_entity.id
_entity.type
_entity.pdbx_description
1 polymer ?
#
loop_
_entity_poly.entity_id
_entity_poly.type
_entity_poly.pdbx_seq_one_letter_code
_entity_poly.pdbx_strand_id
1 'polypeptide(L)'
;MGVKLGVRPIDCLDYRLAASLIETIGDECVYIANKTLELEGKKPSQPLAKMFMDFDSLVSKAREDALKAFLTGDIALAENVKVSREKISKNFQDMEHAIKKEPVEIVAYALAVASALQQIYEHSVDIADLAMPKPQK
;
A
#
# COMPACT_ATOMS: atom_id res chain seq x y z
N MET A 1 -31.79 -9.48 4.66
CA MET A 1 -31.48 -9.09 3.27
C MET A 1 -30.20 -9.75 2.74
N GLY A 2 -29.08 -9.81 3.49
CA GLY A 2 -27.84 -10.46 3.02
C GLY A 2 -27.95 -11.93 2.61
N VAL A 3 -28.67 -12.76 3.38
CA VAL A 3 -28.85 -14.20 3.07
C VAL A 3 -29.58 -14.44 1.75
N LYS A 4 -30.48 -13.54 1.32
CA LYS A 4 -31.17 -13.63 0.02
C LYS A 4 -30.27 -13.28 -1.17
N LEU A 5 -29.13 -12.63 -0.93
CA LEU A 5 -28.12 -12.28 -1.93
C LEU A 5 -26.93 -13.26 -1.93
N GLY A 6 -26.97 -14.32 -1.11
CA GLY A 6 -25.87 -15.28 -0.98
C GLY A 6 -24.64 -14.72 -0.25
N VAL A 7 -24.77 -13.61 0.49
CA VAL A 7 -23.69 -12.97 1.26
C VAL A 7 -24.00 -13.08 2.74
N ARG A 8 -23.08 -13.64 3.54
CA ARG A 8 -23.29 -13.76 4.99
C ARG A 8 -23.11 -12.38 5.62
N PRO A 9 -23.83 -12.06 6.71
CA PRO A 9 -23.66 -10.78 7.40
C PRO A 9 -22.22 -10.46 7.81
N ILE A 10 -21.40 -11.48 8.13
CA ILE A 10 -19.97 -11.30 8.43
C ILE A 10 -19.19 -10.83 7.20
N ASP A 11 -19.50 -11.37 6.02
CA ASP A 11 -18.85 -10.96 4.77
C ASP A 11 -19.16 -9.47 4.48
N CYS A 12 -20.38 -8.98 4.79
CA CYS A 12 -20.72 -7.56 4.64
C CYS A 12 -19.89 -6.64 5.54
N LEU A 13 -19.54 -7.09 6.74
CA LEU A 13 -18.67 -6.33 7.65
C LEU A 13 -17.25 -6.25 7.10
N ASP A 14 -16.72 -7.37 6.64
CA ASP A 14 -15.37 -7.46 6.09
C ASP A 14 -15.24 -6.65 4.79
N TYR A 15 -16.26 -6.69 3.91
CA TYR A 15 -16.29 -5.82 2.72
C TYR A 15 -16.34 -4.34 3.07
N ARG A 16 -17.09 -3.95 4.11
CA ARG A 16 -17.13 -2.56 4.56
C ARG A 16 -15.76 -2.12 5.08
N LEU A 17 -15.10 -2.97 5.86
CA LEU A 17 -13.77 -2.67 6.39
C LEU A 17 -12.73 -2.58 5.26
N ALA A 18 -12.73 -3.53 4.32
CA ALA A 18 -11.88 -3.48 3.13
C ALA A 18 -12.13 -2.21 2.30
N ALA A 19 -13.38 -1.80 2.11
CA ALA A 19 -13.71 -0.56 1.42
C ALA A 19 -13.15 0.69 2.12
N SER A 20 -13.22 0.75 3.45
CA SER A 20 -12.62 1.84 4.23
C SER A 20 -11.10 1.87 4.10
N LEU A 21 -10.43 0.71 4.09
CA LEU A 21 -8.98 0.63 3.89
C LEU A 21 -8.57 1.08 2.48
N ILE A 22 -9.36 0.73 1.47
CA ILE A 22 -9.16 1.19 0.08
C ILE A 22 -9.33 2.71 -0.02
N GLU A 23 -10.30 3.29 0.68
CA GLU A 23 -10.49 4.74 0.77
C GLU A 23 -9.25 5.41 1.37
N THR A 24 -8.75 4.91 2.50
CA THR A 24 -7.52 5.43 3.12
C THR A 24 -6.30 5.32 2.20
N ILE A 25 -6.15 4.22 1.46
CA ILE A 25 -5.11 4.10 0.41
C ILE A 25 -5.29 5.20 -0.67
N GLY A 26 -6.52 5.50 -1.03
CA GLY A 26 -6.84 6.60 -1.95
C GLY A 26 -6.40 7.97 -1.40
N ASP A 27 -6.64 8.23 -0.12
CA ASP A 27 -6.21 9.46 0.55
C ASP A 27 -4.68 9.59 0.56
N GLU A 28 -3.94 8.49 0.80
CA GLU A 28 -2.47 8.48 0.71
C GLU A 28 -1.99 8.78 -0.71
N CYS A 29 -2.65 8.27 -1.75
CA CYS A 29 -2.36 8.61 -3.14
C CYS A 29 -2.56 10.11 -3.42
N VAL A 30 -3.65 10.69 -2.91
CA VAL A 30 -3.91 12.14 -3.02
C VAL A 30 -2.83 12.93 -2.27
N TYR A 31 -2.42 12.46 -1.09
CA TYR A 31 -1.35 13.07 -0.32
C TYR A 31 -0.02 13.07 -1.08
N ILE A 32 0.37 11.94 -1.69
CA ILE A 32 1.56 11.84 -2.55
C ILE A 32 1.48 12.84 -3.71
N ALA A 33 0.34 12.93 -4.38
CA ALA A 33 0.15 13.87 -5.49
C ALA A 33 0.33 15.32 -5.03
N ASN A 34 -0.26 15.70 -3.89
CA ASN A 34 -0.12 17.03 -3.32
C ASN A 34 1.33 17.36 -2.97
N LYS A 35 2.06 16.43 -2.32
CA LYS A 35 3.49 16.62 -2.01
C LYS A 35 4.36 16.72 -3.25
N THR A 36 3.98 16.02 -4.32
CA THR A 36 4.66 16.13 -5.61
C THR A 36 4.43 17.48 -6.28
N LEU A 37 3.23 18.06 -6.14
CA LEU A 37 2.93 19.41 -6.63
C LEU A 37 3.68 20.49 -5.83
N GLU A 38 3.79 20.32 -4.50
CA GLU A 38 4.52 21.24 -3.62
C GLU A 38 6.05 21.31 -3.92
N LEU A 39 6.60 20.36 -4.69
CA LEU A 39 7.97 20.46 -5.19
C LEU A 39 8.16 21.57 -6.24
N GLU A 40 7.09 22.12 -6.81
CA GLU A 40 7.13 23.20 -7.81
C GLU A 40 8.06 22.90 -9.00
N GLY A 41 8.07 21.65 -9.45
CA GLY A 41 8.91 21.20 -10.58
C GLY A 41 10.37 20.89 -10.21
N LYS A 42 10.78 21.05 -8.96
CA LYS A 42 12.04 20.50 -8.45
C LYS A 42 11.97 18.98 -8.54
N LYS A 43 13.00 18.35 -9.10
CA LYS A 43 13.03 16.91 -9.33
C LYS A 43 14.10 16.26 -8.46
N PRO A 44 13.81 15.09 -7.86
CA PRO A 44 14.84 14.31 -7.21
C PRO A 44 15.88 13.85 -8.23
N SER A 45 17.06 13.44 -7.75
CA SER A 45 18.05 12.80 -8.61
C SER A 45 17.46 11.59 -9.35
N GLN A 46 17.99 11.27 -10.53
CA GLN A 46 17.56 10.10 -11.32
C GLN A 46 17.66 8.77 -10.53
N PRO A 47 18.71 8.53 -9.73
CA PRO A 47 18.77 7.35 -8.87
C PRO A 47 17.61 7.29 -7.86
N LEU A 48 17.30 8.40 -7.20
CA LEU A 48 16.21 8.44 -6.22
C LEU A 48 14.83 8.28 -6.90
N ALA A 49 14.61 8.92 -8.04
CA ALA A 49 13.39 8.72 -8.84
C ALA A 49 13.18 7.24 -9.20
N LYS A 50 14.25 6.53 -9.56
CA LYS A 50 14.20 5.10 -9.81
C LYS A 50 13.83 4.30 -8.56
N MET A 51 14.41 4.63 -7.40
CA MET A 51 14.05 3.98 -6.14
C MET A 51 12.56 4.15 -5.80
N PHE A 52 11.97 5.32 -6.04
CA PHE A 52 10.53 5.53 -5.88
C PHE A 52 9.70 4.64 -6.80
N MET A 53 10.07 4.52 -8.08
CA MET A 53 9.36 3.66 -9.04
C MET A 53 9.46 2.18 -8.65
N ASP A 54 10.63 1.74 -8.22
CA ASP A 54 10.87 0.37 -7.76
C ASP A 54 10.07 0.09 -6.46
N PHE A 55 10.02 1.06 -5.54
CA PHE A 55 9.26 0.92 -4.29
C PHE A 55 7.75 0.91 -4.52
N ASP A 56 7.22 1.82 -5.34
CA ASP A 56 5.81 1.81 -5.74
C ASP A 56 5.41 0.49 -6.41
N SER A 57 6.28 -0.07 -7.26
CA SER A 57 6.03 -1.36 -7.90
C SER A 57 5.87 -2.50 -6.87
N LEU A 58 6.68 -2.48 -5.80
CA LEU A 58 6.58 -3.47 -4.71
C LEU A 58 5.29 -3.29 -3.90
N VAL A 59 4.98 -2.04 -3.52
CA VAL A 59 3.78 -1.69 -2.75
C VAL A 59 2.52 -2.02 -3.55
N SER A 60 2.48 -1.65 -4.84
CA SER A 60 1.36 -1.96 -5.73
C SER A 60 1.15 -3.45 -5.91
N LYS A 61 2.23 -4.23 -6.00
CA LYS A 61 2.13 -5.69 -6.05
C LYS A 61 1.53 -6.27 -4.77
N ALA A 62 1.99 -5.81 -3.60
CA ALA A 62 1.46 -6.22 -2.31
C ALA A 62 -0.04 -5.88 -2.17
N ARG A 63 -0.44 -4.68 -2.61
CA ARG A 63 -1.84 -4.24 -2.65
C ARG A 63 -2.72 -5.13 -3.53
N GLU A 64 -2.26 -5.44 -4.73
CA GLU A 64 -2.97 -6.35 -5.64
C GLU A 64 -3.13 -7.75 -5.06
N ASP A 65 -2.06 -8.29 -4.46
CA ASP A 65 -2.08 -9.61 -3.85
C ASP A 65 -2.98 -9.64 -2.61
N ALA A 66 -3.00 -8.59 -1.80
CA ALA A 66 -3.91 -8.45 -0.66
C ALA A 66 -5.39 -8.44 -1.09
N LEU A 67 -5.73 -7.62 -2.09
CA LEU A 67 -7.08 -7.56 -2.63
C LEU A 67 -7.52 -8.90 -3.21
N LYS A 68 -6.62 -9.56 -3.96
CA LYS A 68 -6.89 -10.88 -4.52
C LYS A 68 -7.11 -11.90 -3.41
N ALA A 69 -6.24 -11.95 -2.41
CA ALA A 69 -6.35 -12.86 -1.27
C ALA A 69 -7.67 -12.69 -0.52
N PHE A 70 -8.07 -11.44 -0.23
CA PHE A 70 -9.34 -11.12 0.40
C PHE A 70 -10.55 -11.57 -0.45
N LEU A 71 -10.53 -11.30 -1.75
CA LEU A 71 -11.63 -11.63 -2.65
C LEU A 71 -11.77 -13.14 -2.90
N THR A 72 -10.67 -13.88 -2.94
CA THR A 72 -10.68 -15.33 -3.20
C THR A 72 -10.64 -16.20 -1.95
N GLY A 73 -10.31 -15.63 -0.78
CA GLY A 73 -10.04 -16.39 0.44
C GLY A 73 -8.71 -17.16 0.39
N ASP A 74 -7.74 -16.68 -0.39
CA ASP A 74 -6.43 -17.33 -0.55
C ASP A 74 -5.48 -16.92 0.58
N ILE A 75 -5.39 -17.78 1.59
CA ILE A 75 -4.58 -17.54 2.80
C ILE A 75 -3.08 -17.56 2.50
N ALA A 76 -2.63 -18.38 1.55
CA ALA A 76 -1.23 -18.42 1.18
C ALA A 76 -0.80 -17.09 0.52
N LEU A 77 -1.67 -16.53 -0.32
CA LEU A 77 -1.44 -15.22 -0.92
C LEU A 77 -1.45 -14.09 0.14
N ALA A 78 -2.38 -14.14 1.11
CA ALA A 78 -2.40 -13.19 2.23
C ALA A 78 -1.11 -13.24 3.06
N GLU A 79 -0.58 -14.43 3.34
CA GLU A 79 0.67 -14.59 4.08
C GLU A 79 1.86 -14.05 3.29
N ASN A 80 1.90 -14.25 1.97
CA ASN A 80 2.97 -13.70 1.12
C ASN A 80 3.04 -12.17 1.18
N VAL A 81 1.90 -11.48 1.29
CA VAL A 81 1.86 -10.02 1.50
C VAL A 81 2.61 -9.66 2.78
N LYS A 82 2.37 -10.38 3.88
CA LYS A 82 3.02 -10.14 5.18
C LYS A 82 4.51 -10.44 5.16
N VAL A 83 4.91 -11.54 4.51
CA VAL A 83 6.32 -11.92 4.35
C VAL A 83 7.11 -10.85 3.60
N SER A 84 6.46 -10.08 2.71
CA SER A 84 7.11 -8.98 1.99
C SER A 84 7.51 -7.78 2.87
N ARG A 85 7.05 -7.73 4.14
CA ARG A 85 7.32 -6.64 5.10
C ARG A 85 8.80 -6.37 5.28
N GLU A 86 9.62 -7.40 5.40
CA GLU A 86 11.07 -7.23 5.57
C GLU A 86 11.69 -6.53 4.34
N LYS A 87 11.27 -6.94 3.14
CA LYS A 87 11.72 -6.33 1.88
C LYS A 87 11.28 -4.87 1.77
N ILE A 88 10.03 -4.57 2.12
CA ILE A 88 9.48 -3.20 2.13
C ILE A 88 10.25 -2.32 3.11
N SER A 89 10.44 -2.77 4.36
CA SER A 89 11.17 -2.04 5.39
C SER A 89 12.62 -1.76 4.97
N LYS A 90 13.29 -2.74 4.34
CA LYS A 90 14.65 -2.53 3.82
C LYS A 90 14.69 -1.50 2.70
N ASN A 91 13.77 -1.57 1.73
CA ASN A 91 13.70 -0.59 0.63
C ASN A 91 13.42 0.82 1.16
N PHE A 92 12.51 0.94 2.14
CA PHE A 92 12.22 2.20 2.80
C PHE A 92 13.48 2.79 3.48
N GLN A 93 14.22 1.97 4.24
CA GLN A 93 15.48 2.41 4.85
C GLN A 93 16.51 2.84 3.81
N ASP A 94 16.70 2.05 2.74
CA ASP A 94 17.64 2.40 1.66
C ASP A 94 17.24 3.73 0.99
N MET A 95 15.95 3.97 0.79
CA MET A 95 15.41 5.24 0.31
C MET A 95 15.67 6.39 1.28
N GLU A 96 15.45 6.22 2.58
CA GLU A 96 15.73 7.27 3.57
C GLU A 96 17.21 7.71 3.51
N HIS A 97 18.13 6.77 3.32
CA HIS A 97 19.55 7.10 3.17
C HIS A 97 19.86 7.83 1.85
N ALA A 98 19.14 7.52 0.78
CA ALA A 98 19.27 8.22 -0.50
C ALA A 98 18.67 9.63 -0.44
N ILE A 99 17.48 9.77 0.16
CA ILE A 99 16.76 11.04 0.34
C ILE A 99 17.63 12.04 1.12
N LYS A 100 18.31 11.61 2.17
CA LYS A 100 19.21 12.47 2.97
C LYS A 100 20.37 13.10 2.17
N LYS A 101 20.66 12.60 0.96
CA LYS A 101 21.71 13.12 0.07
C LYS A 101 21.18 14.13 -0.95
N GLU A 102 19.86 14.30 -1.05
CA GLU A 102 19.23 15.29 -1.94
C GLU A 102 19.35 16.73 -1.39
N PRO A 103 19.10 17.75 -2.22
CA PRO A 103 18.91 19.12 -1.76
C PRO A 103 17.83 19.22 -0.69
N VAL A 104 18.04 20.10 0.30
CA VAL A 104 17.16 20.28 1.48
C VAL A 104 15.71 20.54 1.08
N GLU A 105 15.50 21.23 -0.05
CA GLU A 105 14.20 21.57 -0.61
C GLU A 105 13.41 20.34 -1.11
N ILE A 106 14.07 19.20 -1.33
CA ILE A 106 13.47 17.94 -1.80
C ILE A 106 13.27 16.96 -0.64
N VAL A 107 14.19 16.96 0.34
CA VAL A 107 14.27 15.99 1.44
C VAL A 107 12.92 15.79 2.13
N ALA A 108 12.26 16.87 2.55
CA ALA A 108 11.02 16.79 3.30
C ALA A 108 9.86 16.17 2.48
N TYR A 109 9.72 16.60 1.21
CA TYR A 109 8.67 16.08 0.33
C TYR A 109 8.94 14.63 -0.08
N ALA A 110 10.18 14.29 -0.39
CA ALA A 110 10.56 12.93 -0.74
C ALA A 110 10.34 11.96 0.44
N LEU A 111 10.69 12.37 1.67
CA LEU A 111 10.42 11.57 2.86
C LEU A 111 8.91 11.38 3.08
N ALA A 112 8.11 12.45 2.92
CA ALA A 112 6.66 12.37 3.02
C ALA A 112 6.05 11.39 2.02
N VAL A 113 6.51 11.41 0.76
CA VAL A 113 6.05 10.47 -0.28
C VAL A 113 6.47 9.03 0.05
N ALA A 114 7.70 8.82 0.51
CA ALA A 114 8.17 7.49 0.90
C ALA A 114 7.36 6.92 2.07
N SER A 115 7.03 7.75 3.07
CA SER A 115 6.20 7.35 4.22
C SER A 115 4.78 7.02 3.80
N ALA A 116 4.18 7.79 2.89
CA ALA A 116 2.84 7.53 2.36
C ALA A 116 2.79 6.19 1.59
N LEU A 117 3.82 5.88 0.78
CA LEU A 117 3.95 4.56 0.13
C LEU A 117 4.05 3.43 1.16
N GLN A 118 4.75 3.64 2.27
CA GLN A 118 4.78 2.68 3.36
C GLN A 118 3.40 2.50 4.02
N GLN A 119 2.64 3.58 4.23
CA GLN A 119 1.27 3.49 4.76
C GLN A 119 0.33 2.73 3.81
N ILE A 120 0.44 2.94 2.50
CA ILE A 120 -0.32 2.16 1.50
C ILE A 120 -0.03 0.66 1.65
N TYR A 121 1.24 0.30 1.90
CA TYR A 121 1.60 -1.10 2.18
C TYR A 121 0.99 -1.61 3.49
N GLU A 122 1.03 -0.84 4.57
CA GLU A 122 0.42 -1.25 5.85
C GLU A 122 -1.08 -1.51 5.71
N HIS A 123 -1.82 -0.62 5.02
CA HIS A 123 -3.23 -0.84 4.71
C HIS A 123 -3.47 -2.04 3.79
N SER A 124 -2.50 -2.37 2.94
CA SER A 124 -2.56 -3.60 2.14
C SER A 124 -2.41 -4.84 3.02
N VAL A 125 -1.57 -4.80 4.07
CA VAL A 125 -1.48 -5.86 5.07
C VAL A 125 -2.80 -5.99 5.85
N ASP A 126 -3.40 -4.87 6.26
CA ASP A 126 -4.70 -4.88 6.94
C ASP A 126 -5.79 -5.54 6.07
N ILE A 127 -5.80 -5.28 4.75
CA ILE A 127 -6.72 -5.96 3.81
C ILE A 127 -6.42 -7.46 3.73
N ALA A 128 -5.13 -7.85 3.69
CA ALA A 128 -4.73 -9.25 3.66
C ALA A 128 -5.16 -9.99 4.94
N ASP A 129 -5.18 -9.32 6.09
CA ASP A 129 -5.66 -9.87 7.37
C ASP A 129 -7.17 -10.18 7.38
N LEU A 130 -7.95 -9.56 6.48
CA LEU A 130 -9.36 -9.89 6.28
C LEU A 130 -9.57 -11.16 5.45
N ALA A 131 -8.52 -11.72 4.85
CA ALA A 131 -8.63 -12.93 4.04
C ALA A 131 -8.97 -14.13 4.93
N MET A 132 -10.13 -14.74 4.68
CA MET A 132 -10.63 -15.91 5.39
C MET A 132 -11.02 -17.00 4.39
N PRO A 133 -10.87 -18.30 4.72
CA PRO A 133 -11.29 -19.37 3.83
C PRO A 133 -12.77 -19.23 3.48
N LYS A 134 -13.08 -19.15 2.18
CA LYS A 134 -14.47 -19.04 1.73
C LYS A 134 -15.10 -20.44 1.69
N PRO A 135 -16.33 -20.61 2.20
CA PRO A 135 -17.00 -21.90 2.14
C PRO A 135 -17.14 -22.34 0.69
N GLN A 136 -16.84 -23.62 0.42
CA GLN A 136 -17.09 -24.23 -0.89
C GLN A 136 -18.60 -24.13 -1.18
N LYS A 137 -18.94 -23.55 -2.33
CA LYS A 137 -20.32 -23.46 -2.81
C LYS A 137 -20.89 -24.84 -3.13
#